data_AF-A0A453HFX3-F1
#
_entry.id   AF-A0A453HFX3-F1
#
_cell.length_a   1.000
_cell.length_b   1.000
_cell.length_c   1.000
_cell.angle_alpha   90.00
_cell.angle_beta   90.00
_cell.angle_gamma   90.00
#
_symmetry.space_group_name_H-M   'P 1'
#
loop_
_entity.id
_entity.type
_entity.pdbx_description
1 polymer ?
#
loop_
_entity_poly.entity_id
_entity_poly.type
_entity_poly.pdbx_seq_one_letter_code
_entity_poly.pdbx_strand_id
1 'polypeptide(L)'
;MKHLYAVRYDTAANQFSRDVSHLMKILRRRYYLVEKAKDANIVGILVGTLGVAGYLDIIEQMKNLIKTAGKKSYTLVMGRPNSAKLANFPECEVFVYVSCAQTALLDSKEFLAPVITPFEAVLAFSR
;
A
#
# COMPACT_ATOMS: atom_id res chain seq x y z
N MET A 1 5.84 10.87 32.85
CA MET A 1 5.58 10.45 31.45
C MET A 1 5.61 11.68 30.55
N LYS A 2 6.60 11.81 29.66
CA LYS A 2 6.62 12.89 28.66
C LYS A 2 5.77 12.45 27.48
N HIS A 3 4.69 13.17 27.19
CA HIS A 3 3.92 12.97 25.97
C HIS A 3 4.77 13.42 24.77
N LEU A 4 5.09 12.48 23.88
CA LEU A 4 5.74 12.77 22.60
C LEU A 4 4.68 13.31 21.64
N TYR A 5 4.77 14.60 21.32
CA TYR A 5 3.95 15.23 20.29
C TYR A 5 4.80 15.39 19.02
N ALA A 6 4.29 14.95 17.88
CA ALA A 6 4.92 15.24 16.59
C ALA A 6 4.69 16.72 16.24
N VAL A 7 5.77 17.47 16.03
CA VAL A 7 5.74 18.89 15.65
C VAL A 7 6.49 19.02 14.34
N ARG A 8 5.89 19.69 13.35
CA ARG A 8 6.50 19.95 12.05
C ARG A 8 6.92 21.41 12.01
N TYR A 9 8.18 21.69 11.72
CA TYR A 9 8.63 23.07 11.53
C TYR A 9 8.53 23.43 10.04
N ASP A 10 7.82 24.52 9.74
CA ASP A 10 7.72 25.07 8.40
C ASP A 10 8.80 26.16 8.22
N THR A 11 9.76 25.90 7.34
CA THR A 11 10.88 26.81 7.07
C THR A 11 10.47 28.07 6.31
N ALA A 12 9.37 28.02 5.54
CA ALA A 12 8.87 29.17 4.80
C ALA A 12 8.06 30.11 5.70
N ALA A 13 7.25 29.54 6.61
CA ALA A 13 6.46 30.30 7.57
C ALA A 13 7.21 30.64 8.87
N ASN A 14 8.41 30.07 9.08
CA ASN A 14 9.20 30.14 10.32
C ASN A 14 8.36 29.79 11.57
N GLN A 15 7.49 28.80 11.46
CA GLN A 15 6.52 28.44 12.49
C GLN A 15 6.49 26.94 12.77
N PHE A 16 6.24 26.59 14.03
CA PHE A 16 5.98 25.21 14.43
C PHE A 16 4.50 24.90 14.22
N SER A 17 4.21 24.00 13.28
CA SER A 17 2.87 23.45 13.08
C SER A 17 2.69 22.16 13.88
N ARG A 18 1.57 22.11 14.61
CA ARG A 18 1.06 20.89 15.26
C ARG A 18 -0.13 20.31 14.50
N ASP A 19 -0.41 20.82 13.30
CA ASP A 19 -1.56 20.39 12.53
C ASP A 19 -1.34 18.97 11.98
N VAL A 20 -2.00 18.01 12.63
CA VAL A 20 -2.03 16.59 12.22
C VAL A 20 -3.28 16.24 11.43
N SER A 21 -4.16 17.21 11.12
CA SER A 21 -5.45 16.96 10.45
C SER A 21 -5.27 16.28 9.09
N HIS A 22 -4.26 16.67 8.33
CA HIS A 22 -3.91 16.07 7.05
C HIS A 22 -3.45 14.61 7.22
N LEU A 23 -2.61 14.32 8.21
CA LEU A 23 -2.16 12.97 8.52
C LEU A 23 -3.33 12.07 8.93
N MET A 24 -4.27 12.58 9.73
CA MET A 24 -5.46 11.84 10.15
C MET A 24 -6.39 11.52 8.96
N LYS A 25 -6.47 12.39 7.95
CA LYS A 25 -7.21 12.12 6.71
C LYS A 25 -6.55 10.99 5.90
N ILE A 26 -5.23 11.03 5.74
CA ILE A 26 -4.46 9.97 5.07
C ILE A 26 -4.65 8.64 5.81
N LEU A 27 -4.49 8.63 7.13
CA LEU A 27 -4.60 7.42 7.95
C LEU A 27 -5.97 6.77 7.80
N ARG A 28 -7.05 7.57 7.90
CA ARG A 28 -8.42 7.08 7.66
C ARG A 28 -8.59 6.46 6.27
N ARG A 29 -8.03 7.10 5.24
CA ARG A 29 -8.06 6.56 3.87
C ARG A 29 -7.31 5.22 3.78
N ARG A 30 -6.14 5.08 4.41
CA ARG A 30 -5.38 3.81 4.41
C ARG A 30 -6.13 2.69 5.14
N TYR A 31 -6.72 2.97 6.30
CA TYR A 31 -7.57 2.00 7.00
C TYR A 31 -8.76 1.53 6.15
N TYR A 32 -9.41 2.46 5.44
CA TYR A 32 -10.47 2.08 4.50
C TYR A 32 -9.99 1.12 3.40
N LEU A 33 -8.78 1.33 2.85
CA LEU A 33 -8.21 0.42 1.86
C LEU A 33 -7.87 -0.95 2.45
N VAL A 34 -7.41 -1.00 3.71
CA VAL A 34 -7.17 -2.26 4.44
C VAL A 34 -8.48 -3.03 4.63
N GLU A 35 -9.56 -2.37 5.05
CA GLU A 35 -10.86 -3.03 5.16
C GLU A 35 -11.34 -3.58 3.81
N LYS A 36 -11.21 -2.78 2.73
CA LYS A 36 -11.51 -3.26 1.37
C LYS A 36 -10.68 -4.47 0.96
N ALA A 37 -9.42 -4.52 1.36
CA ALA A 37 -8.55 -5.66 1.04
C ALA A 37 -9.00 -6.95 1.75
N LYS A 38 -9.52 -6.86 2.99
CA LYS A 38 -10.02 -8.04 3.72
C LYS A 38 -11.11 -8.78 2.95
N ASP A 39 -11.98 -8.04 2.29
CA ASP A 39 -13.10 -8.59 1.52
C ASP A 39 -12.67 -9.14 0.14
N ALA A 40 -11.44 -8.85 -0.31
CA ALA A 40 -11.01 -9.17 -1.67
C ALA A 40 -10.74 -10.68 -1.88
N ASN A 41 -11.20 -11.26 -2.99
CA ASN A 41 -10.94 -12.67 -3.31
C ASN A 41 -9.68 -12.90 -4.15
N ILE A 42 -9.38 -11.95 -5.04
CA ILE A 42 -8.27 -12.01 -5.99
C ILE A 42 -7.38 -10.79 -5.79
N VAL A 43 -6.09 -11.04 -5.54
CA VAL A 43 -5.09 -10.02 -5.20
C VAL A 43 -3.99 -9.96 -6.24
N GLY A 44 -3.72 -8.78 -6.79
CA GLY A 44 -2.58 -8.55 -7.67
C GLY A 44 -1.33 -8.13 -6.89
N ILE A 45 -0.23 -8.87 -6.98
CA ILE A 45 1.08 -8.49 -6.45
C ILE A 45 1.83 -7.72 -7.55
N LEU A 46 1.88 -6.40 -7.41
CA LEU A 46 2.57 -5.50 -8.35
C LEU A 46 4.03 -5.35 -7.93
N VAL A 47 4.97 -5.69 -8.82
CA VAL A 47 6.41 -5.61 -8.57
C VAL A 47 6.97 -4.43 -9.35
N GLY A 48 7.28 -3.33 -8.66
CA GLY A 48 7.71 -2.06 -9.27
C GLY A 48 9.20 -1.93 -9.57
N THR A 49 10.05 -2.80 -9.01
CA THR A 49 11.50 -2.82 -9.24
C THR A 49 12.06 -4.23 -9.14
N LEU A 50 12.92 -4.60 -10.09
CA LEU A 50 13.69 -5.86 -10.09
C LEU A 50 15.11 -5.68 -9.53
N GLY A 51 15.52 -4.44 -9.21
CA GLY A 51 16.90 -4.08 -8.90
C GLY A 51 17.24 -3.96 -7.41
N VAL A 52 16.30 -4.26 -6.51
CA VAL A 52 16.50 -4.10 -5.06
C VAL A 52 16.62 -5.47 -4.41
N ALA A 53 17.75 -5.77 -3.76
CA ALA A 53 17.95 -7.05 -3.06
C ALA A 53 16.79 -7.37 -2.09
N GLY A 54 16.35 -8.62 -2.04
CA GLY A 54 15.27 -9.09 -1.16
C GLY A 54 13.83 -8.94 -1.69
N TYR A 55 13.63 -8.43 -2.91
CA TYR A 55 12.28 -8.32 -3.50
C TYR A 55 11.61 -9.68 -3.73
N LEU A 56 12.38 -10.72 -4.09
CA LEU A 56 11.87 -12.08 -4.28
C LEU A 56 11.30 -12.65 -2.98
N ASP A 57 12.00 -12.42 -1.86
CA ASP A 57 11.54 -12.87 -0.54
C ASP A 57 10.23 -12.21 -0.16
N ILE A 58 10.06 -10.91 -0.44
CA ILE A 58 8.80 -10.21 -0.18
C ILE A 58 7.68 -10.76 -1.07
N ILE A 59 7.94 -11.01 -2.35
CA ILE A 59 6.94 -11.60 -3.25
C ILE A 59 6.49 -12.97 -2.73
N GLU A 60 7.44 -13.82 -2.31
CA GLU A 60 7.12 -15.14 -1.77
C GLU A 60 6.33 -15.04 -0.46
N GLN A 61 6.73 -14.16 0.45
CA GLN A 61 5.98 -13.87 1.67
C GLN A 61 4.55 -13.40 1.37
N MET A 62 4.36 -12.49 0.39
CA MET A 62 3.04 -12.02 -0.01
C MET A 62 2.19 -13.14 -0.62
N LYS A 63 2.78 -13.98 -1.48
CA LYS A 63 2.08 -15.14 -2.06
C LYS A 63 1.61 -16.11 -0.97
N ASN A 64 2.48 -16.41 0.00
CA ASN A 64 2.15 -17.29 1.12
C ASN A 64 1.07 -16.70 2.01
N LEU A 65 1.19 -15.41 2.36
CA LEU A 65 0.20 -14.68 3.15
C LEU A 65 -1.18 -14.71 2.50
N ILE A 66 -1.27 -14.36 1.21
CA ILE A 66 -2.53 -14.32 0.46
C ILE A 66 -3.12 -15.74 0.34
N LYS A 67 -2.27 -16.75 0.09
CA LYS A 67 -2.69 -18.15 -0.01
C LYS A 67 -3.25 -18.66 1.32
N THR A 68 -2.59 -18.39 2.44
CA THR A 68 -3.05 -18.79 3.78
C THR A 68 -4.37 -18.12 4.15
N ALA A 69 -4.60 -16.89 3.67
CA ALA A 69 -5.88 -16.19 3.79
C ALA A 69 -6.99 -16.73 2.87
N GLY A 70 -6.75 -17.81 2.11
CA GLY A 70 -7.73 -18.43 1.21
C GLY A 70 -8.00 -17.66 -0.08
N LYS A 71 -7.12 -16.73 -0.45
CA LYS A 71 -7.30 -15.82 -1.59
C LYS A 71 -6.39 -16.23 -2.77
N LYS A 72 -6.78 -15.85 -3.99
CA LYS A 72 -5.95 -16.06 -5.19
C LYS A 72 -4.98 -14.89 -5.37
N SER A 73 -3.78 -15.17 -5.86
CA SER A 73 -2.79 -14.11 -6.17
C SER A 73 -2.24 -14.21 -7.60
N TYR A 74 -2.06 -13.05 -8.24
CA TYR A 74 -1.33 -12.91 -9.50
C TYR A 74 -0.09 -12.05 -9.29
N THR A 75 1.08 -12.49 -9.76
CA THR A 75 2.29 -11.66 -9.72
C THR A 75 2.46 -10.92 -11.05
N LEU A 76 2.49 -9.60 -10.99
CA LEU A 76 2.53 -8.70 -12.13
C LEU A 76 3.80 -7.85 -12.07
N VAL A 77 4.74 -8.12 -12.96
CA VAL A 77 5.98 -7.35 -13.07
C VAL A 77 5.76 -6.22 -14.06
N MET A 78 5.78 -4.99 -13.56
CA MET A 78 5.65 -3.79 -14.39
C MET A 78 6.41 -2.63 -13.75
N GLY A 79 6.84 -1.66 -14.56
CA GLY A 79 7.38 -0.40 -14.01
C GLY A 79 6.31 0.39 -13.23
N ARG A 80 6.45 1.72 -13.17
CA ARG A 80 5.49 2.57 -12.44
C ARG A 80 4.01 2.22 -12.77
N PRO A 81 3.18 1.88 -11.75
CA PRO A 81 1.76 1.58 -11.97
C PRO A 81 0.99 2.83 -12.36
N ASN A 82 -0.02 2.67 -13.22
CA ASN A 82 -0.99 3.71 -13.59
C ASN A 82 -2.37 3.07 -13.77
N SER A 83 -3.42 3.89 -13.85
CA SER A 83 -4.81 3.43 -13.97
C SER A 83 -5.03 2.50 -15.16
N ALA A 84 -4.49 2.85 -16.33
CA ALA A 84 -4.63 2.06 -17.55
C ALA A 84 -4.03 0.66 -17.43
N LYS A 85 -2.87 0.52 -16.78
CA LYS A 85 -2.23 -0.79 -16.55
C LYS A 85 -3.03 -1.67 -15.61
N LEU A 86 -3.59 -1.09 -14.53
CA LEU A 86 -4.39 -1.86 -13.57
C LEU A 86 -5.74 -2.28 -14.16
N ALA A 87 -6.32 -1.46 -15.06
CA ALA A 87 -7.56 -1.77 -15.73
C ALA A 87 -7.49 -3.01 -16.64
N ASN A 88 -6.29 -3.45 -17.03
CA ASN A 88 -6.09 -4.69 -17.80
C ASN A 88 -6.29 -5.97 -16.96
N PHE A 89 -6.42 -5.84 -15.64
CA PHE A 89 -6.62 -6.96 -14.71
C PHE A 89 -7.91 -6.75 -13.90
N PRO A 90 -9.09 -6.70 -14.54
CA PRO A 90 -10.36 -6.39 -13.87
C PRO A 90 -10.76 -7.42 -12.82
N GLU A 91 -10.21 -8.64 -12.88
CA GLU A 91 -10.40 -9.69 -11.89
C GLU A 91 -9.69 -9.40 -10.57
N CYS A 92 -8.66 -8.55 -10.55
CA CYS A 92 -7.96 -8.16 -9.32
C CYS A 92 -8.76 -7.10 -8.57
N GLU A 93 -9.25 -7.47 -7.39
CA GLU A 93 -10.07 -6.59 -6.55
C GLU A 93 -9.22 -5.65 -5.70
N VAL A 94 -7.96 -6.01 -5.43
CA VAL A 94 -6.96 -5.20 -4.73
C VAL A 94 -5.56 -5.51 -5.24
N PHE A 95 -4.69 -4.51 -5.21
CA PHE A 95 -3.28 -4.65 -5.56
C PHE A 95 -2.36 -4.39 -4.36
N VAL A 96 -1.38 -5.27 -4.15
CA VAL A 96 -0.26 -5.06 -3.23
C VAL A 96 0.93 -4.55 -4.03
N TYR A 97 1.37 -3.33 -3.76
CA TYR A 97 2.50 -2.73 -4.48
C TYR A 97 3.83 -2.96 -3.75
N VAL A 98 4.61 -3.92 -4.24
CA VAL A 98 5.96 -4.23 -3.78
C VAL A 98 6.95 -3.30 -4.51
N SER A 99 7.40 -2.26 -3.81
CA SER A 99 8.39 -1.30 -4.29
C SER A 99 9.19 -0.70 -3.13
N CYS A 100 10.13 0.21 -3.42
CA CYS A 100 10.84 0.95 -2.39
C CYS A 100 9.88 1.75 -1.50
N ALA A 101 10.15 1.80 -0.19
CA ALA A 101 9.31 2.47 0.83
C ALA A 101 9.01 3.95 0.51
N GLN A 102 9.89 4.64 -0.23
CA GLN A 102 9.70 6.03 -0.66
C GLN A 102 8.57 6.19 -1.69
N THR A 103 8.20 5.14 -2.42
CA THR A 103 7.15 5.14 -3.45
C THR A 103 5.87 4.43 -3.00
N ALA A 104 5.86 3.89 -1.78
CA ALA A 104 4.76 3.07 -1.27
C ALA A 104 3.46 3.86 -1.02
N LEU A 105 3.56 5.16 -0.74
CA LEU A 105 2.44 6.09 -0.62
C LEU A 105 2.09 6.65 -2.00
N LEU A 106 1.60 5.78 -2.89
CA LEU A 106 0.97 6.23 -4.13
C LEU A 106 -0.34 6.96 -3.79
N ASP A 107 -0.59 8.07 -4.48
CA ASP A 107 -1.82 8.83 -4.31
C ASP A 107 -2.99 8.01 -4.89
N SER A 108 -3.62 7.23 -4.01
CA SER A 108 -4.65 6.22 -4.34
C SER A 108 -5.89 6.75 -5.07
N LYS A 109 -5.98 8.06 -5.33
CA LYS A 109 -7.12 8.68 -6.00
C LYS A 109 -7.15 8.40 -7.50
N GLU A 110 -6.01 8.09 -8.11
CA GLU A 110 -5.93 7.86 -9.56
C GLU A 110 -6.26 6.42 -9.96
N PHE A 111 -6.34 5.49 -9.01
CA PHE A 111 -6.56 4.08 -9.30
C PHE A 111 -8.02 3.68 -9.02
N LEU A 112 -8.63 3.02 -10.00
CA LEU A 112 -9.96 2.42 -9.86
C LEU A 112 -9.95 1.26 -8.85
N ALA A 113 -8.88 0.47 -8.87
CA ALA A 113 -8.67 -0.62 -7.93
C ALA A 113 -7.80 -0.15 -6.73
N PRO A 114 -8.16 -0.53 -5.49
CA PRO A 114 -7.37 -0.27 -4.29
C PRO A 114 -5.90 -0.72 -4.43
N VAL A 115 -4.96 0.14 -4.04
CA VAL A 115 -3.52 -0.17 -3.97
C VAL A 115 -3.02 0.00 -2.54
N ILE A 116 -2.53 -1.10 -1.96
CA ILE A 116 -2.02 -1.20 -0.60
C ILE A 116 -0.54 -1.58 -0.59
N THR A 117 0.13 -1.31 0.54
CA THR A 117 1.52 -1.72 0.79
C THR A 117 1.59 -3.15 1.31
N PRO A 118 2.77 -3.81 1.26
CA PRO A 118 2.96 -5.11 1.89
C PRO A 118 2.61 -5.12 3.38
N PHE A 119 2.92 -4.03 4.11
CA PHE A 119 2.57 -3.91 5.52
C PHE A 119 1.04 -3.93 5.75
N GLU A 120 0.29 -3.21 4.93
CA GLU A 120 -1.18 -3.21 4.99
C GLU A 120 -1.77 -4.55 4.54
N ALA A 121 -1.12 -5.24 3.62
CA ALA A 121 -1.50 -6.59 3.22
C ALA A 121 -1.39 -7.57 4.40
N VAL A 122 -0.31 -7.48 5.19
CA VAL A 122 -0.18 -8.23 6.47
C VAL A 122 -1.35 -7.90 7.40
N LEU A 123 -1.67 -6.62 7.60
CA LEU A 123 -2.82 -6.23 8.43
C LEU A 123 -4.17 -6.77 7.92
N ALA A 124 -4.34 -6.85 6.60
CA ALA A 124 -5.58 -7.34 5.98
C ALA A 124 -5.70 -8.86 5.98
N PHE A 125 -4.59 -9.60 5.85
CA PHE A 125 -4.59 -11.04 5.54
C PHE A 125 -4.06 -11.93 6.66
N SER A 126 -3.53 -11.38 7.75
CA SER A 126 -3.02 -12.16 8.90
C SER A 126 -4.08 -12.54 9.94
N ARG A 127 -5.37 -12.52 9.60
CA ARG A 127 -6.47 -12.91 10.50
C ARG A 127 -7.23 -14.10 9.96
#